data_AF-A0A7C5VW45-F1
#
_entry.id   AF-A0A7C5VW45-F1
#
_cell.length_a   1.000
_cell.length_b   1.000
_cell.length_c   1.000
_cell.angle_alpha   90.00
_cell.angle_beta   90.00
_cell.angle_gamma   90.00
#
_symmetry.space_group_name_H-M   'P 1'
#
loop_
_entity.id
_entity.type
_entity.pdbx_description
1 polymer ?
#
loop_
_entity_poly.entity_id
_entity_poly.type
_entity_poly.pdbx_seq_one_letter_code
_entity_poly.pdbx_strand_id
1 'polypeptide(L)'
;MRVRWRRLFVYPRAHLRHWGPEVELEVRGLVCSLCAQRVRQGLIRLPQVKEAQVDLESGLVRVQLKAPTSWESLERAVMDTVIWPWGRRLLALVPFLGRR
;
A
#
# COMPACT_ATOMS: atom_id res chain seq x y z
N MET A 1 5.63 13.85 17.23
CA MET A 1 5.71 13.13 15.94
C MET A 1 5.28 14.07 14.82
N ARG A 2 6.18 14.42 13.88
CA ARG A 2 5.87 15.35 12.76
C ARG A 2 5.19 14.58 11.64
N VAL A 3 3.86 14.59 11.62
CA VAL A 3 3.07 14.11 10.48
C VAL A 3 3.34 15.04 9.30
N ARG A 4 4.02 14.55 8.26
CA ARG A 4 4.29 15.33 7.04
C ARG A 4 3.06 15.27 6.12
N TRP A 5 2.06 16.10 6.43
CA TRP A 5 0.74 16.15 5.76
C TRP A 5 0.82 16.24 4.23
N ARG A 6 1.89 16.83 3.67
CA ARG A 6 2.14 16.89 2.21
C ARG A 6 2.29 15.52 1.53
N ARG A 7 2.48 14.43 2.28
CA ARG A 7 2.55 13.06 1.74
C ARG A 7 1.23 12.28 1.79
N LEU A 8 0.16 12.86 2.35
CA LEU A 8 -1.20 12.25 2.37
C LEU A 8 -1.87 12.17 0.99
N PHE A 9 -1.26 12.75 -0.04
CA PHE A 9 -1.79 12.81 -1.41
C PHE A 9 -1.01 11.96 -2.42
N VAL A 10 0.03 11.24 -1.98
CA VAL A 10 0.81 10.41 -2.89
C VAL A 10 0.11 9.06 -2.97
N TYR A 11 -0.43 8.74 -4.14
CA TYR A 11 -0.88 7.40 -4.46
C TYR A 11 0.29 6.44 -4.16
N PRO A 12 0.10 5.44 -3.28
CA PRO A 12 1.15 4.47 -3.08
C PRO A 12 1.48 3.84 -4.41
N ARG A 13 2.75 3.61 -4.70
CA ARG A 13 3.17 2.89 -5.91
C ARG A 13 3.85 1.61 -5.49
N ALA A 14 3.28 0.48 -5.91
CA ALA A 14 3.90 -0.82 -5.74
C ALA A 14 4.80 -1.08 -6.95
N HIS A 15 6.06 -1.41 -6.70
CA HIS A 15 7.00 -1.86 -7.72
C HIS A 15 7.38 -3.31 -7.43
N LEU A 16 7.27 -4.17 -8.44
CA LEU A 16 7.74 -5.54 -8.33
C LEU A 16 9.28 -5.55 -8.29
N ARG A 17 9.85 -6.16 -7.24
CA ARG A 17 11.30 -6.34 -7.11
C ARG A 17 11.69 -7.76 -7.47
N HIS A 18 10.92 -8.73 -6.98
CA HIS A 18 11.15 -10.14 -7.22
C HIS A 18 9.83 -10.89 -7.37
N TRP A 19 9.79 -11.81 -8.33
CA TRP A 19 8.67 -12.71 -8.57
C TRP A 19 9.11 -14.16 -8.46
N GLY A 20 8.48 -14.91 -7.55
CA GLY A 20 8.86 -16.28 -7.23
C GLY A 20 7.89 -16.91 -6.22
N PRO A 21 8.28 -18.00 -5.54
CA PRO A 21 7.49 -18.57 -4.44
C PRO A 21 7.28 -17.58 -3.28
N GLU A 22 8.23 -16.66 -3.12
CA GLU A 22 8.12 -15.45 -2.32
C GLU A 22 8.16 -14.25 -3.28
N VAL A 23 7.25 -13.31 -3.10
CA VAL A 23 7.15 -12.08 -3.90
C VAL A 23 7.64 -10.92 -3.05
N GLU A 24 8.55 -10.13 -3.60
CA GLU A 24 9.02 -8.90 -2.97
C GLU A 24 8.53 -7.68 -3.76
N LEU A 25 7.87 -6.79 -3.03
CA LEU A 25 7.22 -5.58 -3.54
C LEU A 25 7.84 -4.38 -2.83
N GLU A 26 8.22 -3.35 -3.57
CA GLU A 26 8.58 -2.06 -2.99
C GLU A 26 7.36 -1.15 -3.03
N VAL A 27 6.84 -0.76 -1.87
CA VAL A 27 5.65 0.10 -1.76
C VAL A 27 6.08 1.49 -1.34
N ARG A 28 6.15 2.40 -2.33
CA ARG A 28 6.44 3.80 -2.10
C ARG A 28 5.19 4.52 -1.61
N GLY A 29 5.34 5.40 -0.61
CA GLY A 29 4.23 6.17 -0.05
C GLY A 29 3.63 5.61 1.25
N LEU A 30 4.15 4.49 1.77
CA LEU A 30 3.87 4.08 3.15
C LEU A 30 4.51 5.07 4.12
N VAL A 31 3.69 5.76 4.92
CA VAL A 31 4.13 6.84 5.81
C VAL A 31 3.85 6.59 7.29
N CYS A 32 3.13 5.52 7.62
CA CYS A 32 2.67 5.26 8.98
C CYS A 32 2.59 3.78 9.31
N SER A 33 2.80 3.42 10.58
CA SER A 33 2.70 2.03 11.06
C SER A 33 1.31 1.43 10.82
N LEU A 34 0.26 2.23 11.00
CA LEU A 34 -1.11 1.85 10.68
C LEU A 34 -1.30 1.53 9.19
N CYS A 35 -0.61 2.25 8.31
CA CYS A 35 -0.67 2.09 6.86
C CYS A 35 -0.04 0.75 6.46
N ALA A 36 1.13 0.43 7.02
CA ALA A 36 1.77 -0.87 6.82
C ALA A 36 0.93 -2.02 7.37
N GLN A 37 0.35 -1.86 8.57
CA GLN A 37 -0.51 -2.87 9.16
C GLN A 37 -1.74 -3.12 8.29
N ARG A 38 -2.35 -2.06 7.75
CA ARG A 38 -3.45 -2.15 6.78
C ARG A 38 -3.03 -2.93 5.52
N VAL A 39 -1.92 -2.56 4.88
CA VAL A 39 -1.41 -3.28 3.70
C VAL A 39 -1.18 -4.76 4.00
N ARG A 40 -0.53 -5.09 5.12
CA ARG A 40 -0.35 -6.48 5.58
C ARG A 40 -1.69 -7.21 5.68
N GLN A 41 -2.68 -6.59 6.32
CA GLN A 41 -4.01 -7.18 6.48
C GLN A 41 -4.75 -7.34 5.14
N GLY A 42 -4.64 -6.38 4.22
CA GLY A 42 -5.21 -6.47 2.88
C GLY A 42 -4.60 -7.63 2.07
N LEU A 43 -3.29 -7.83 2.17
CA LEU A 43 -2.59 -8.93 1.51
C LEU A 43 -2.95 -10.29 2.10
N ILE A 44 -2.99 -10.43 3.44
CA ILE A 44 -3.34 -11.70 4.09
C ILE A 44 -4.79 -12.13 3.81
N ARG A 45 -5.69 -11.17 3.52
CA ARG A 45 -7.07 -11.48 3.12
C ARG A 45 -7.18 -12.13 1.75
N LEU A 46 -6.16 -12.01 0.90
CA LEU A 46 -6.17 -12.69 -0.38
C LEU A 46 -6.04 -14.19 -0.18
N PRO A 47 -6.93 -15.01 -0.78
CA PRO A 47 -6.90 -16.45 -0.61
C PRO A 47 -5.69 -17.11 -1.26
N GLN A 48 -4.83 -16.39 -1.97
CA GLN A 48 -3.58 -16.89 -2.57
C GLN A 48 -2.36 -16.62 -1.68
N VAL A 49 -2.48 -15.76 -0.67
CA VAL A 49 -1.40 -15.36 0.22
C VAL A 49 -1.38 -16.28 1.44
N LYS A 50 -0.18 -16.73 1.82
CA LYS A 50 0.08 -17.49 3.04
C LYS A 50 0.49 -16.57 4.18
N GLU A 51 1.43 -15.67 3.89
CA GLU A 51 1.98 -14.73 4.85
C GLU A 51 2.37 -13.43 4.14
N ALA A 52 2.26 -12.30 4.85
CA ALA A 52 2.75 -11.01 4.38
C ALA A 52 3.51 -10.29 5.49
N GLN A 53 4.68 -9.76 5.16
CA GLN A 53 5.54 -8.97 6.05
C GLN A 53 5.79 -7.62 5.39
N VAL A 54 5.73 -6.54 6.17
CA VAL A 54 5.90 -5.17 5.70
C VAL A 54 6.98 -4.51 6.56
N ASP A 55 8.03 -4.04 5.90
CA ASP A 55 9.08 -3.24 6.49
C ASP A 55 8.87 -1.77 6.10
N LEU A 56 8.61 -0.94 7.11
CA LEU A 56 8.35 0.49 6.94
C LEU A 56 9.63 1.30 6.71
N GLU A 57 10.77 0.84 7.23
CA GLU A 57 12.03 1.57 7.13
C GLU A 57 12.56 1.49 5.69
N SER A 58 12.50 0.30 5.10
CA SER A 58 12.90 0.07 3.71
C SER A 58 11.77 0.27 2.70
N GLY A 59 10.50 0.25 3.14
CA GLY A 59 9.33 0.29 2.25
C GLY A 59 9.11 -1.02 1.47
N LEU A 60 9.72 -2.12 1.94
CA LEU A 60 9.64 -3.44 1.31
C LEU A 60 8.49 -4.26 1.91
N VAL A 61 7.81 -5.01 1.04
CA VAL A 61 6.74 -5.92 1.40
C VAL A 61 7.07 -7.28 0.83
N ARG A 62 7.21 -8.28 1.71
CA ARG A 62 7.43 -9.67 1.34
C ARG A 62 6.14 -10.45 1.49
N VAL A 63 5.79 -11.23 0.48
CA VAL A 63 4.55 -12.00 0.41
C VAL A 63 4.89 -13.43 0.05
N GLN A 64 4.53 -14.36 0.94
CA GLN A 64 4.61 -15.79 0.65
C GLN A 64 3.31 -16.22 -0.03
N LEU A 65 3.42 -16.80 -1.22
CA LEU A 65 2.29 -17.33 -1.95
C LEU A 65 2.06 -18.79 -1.61
N LYS A 66 0.80 -19.19 -1.44
CA LYS A 66 0.40 -20.62 -1.39
C LYS A 66 -0.20 -21.12 -2.71
N ALA A 67 -0.63 -20.20 -3.57
CA ALA A 67 -1.20 -20.48 -4.88
C ALA A 67 -0.70 -19.44 -5.89
N PRO A 68 -0.62 -19.79 -7.19
CA PRO A 68 -0.27 -18.82 -8.22
C PRO A 68 -1.30 -17.69 -8.24
N THR A 69 -0.83 -16.44 -8.27
CA THR A 69 -1.64 -15.22 -8.38
C THR A 69 -1.07 -14.34 -9.48
N SER A 70 -1.86 -13.39 -9.97
CA SER A 70 -1.38 -12.36 -10.88
C SER A 70 -0.84 -11.15 -10.11
N TRP A 71 0.09 -10.42 -10.74
CA TRP A 71 0.64 -9.17 -10.20
C TRP A 71 -0.45 -8.15 -9.88
N GLU A 72 -1.42 -8.01 -10.79
CA GLU A 72 -2.50 -7.03 -10.70
C GLU A 72 -3.36 -7.24 -9.45
N SER A 73 -3.49 -8.49 -9.00
CA SER A 73 -4.27 -8.82 -7.81
C SER A 73 -3.57 -8.38 -6.53
N LEU A 74 -2.24 -8.57 -6.46
CA LEU A 74 -1.42 -8.09 -5.35
C LEU A 74 -1.33 -6.57 -5.35
N GLU A 75 -1.13 -5.95 -6.51
CA GLU A 75 -1.10 -4.50 -6.66
C GLU A 75 -2.41 -3.88 -6.19
N ARG A 76 -3.56 -4.37 -6.67
CA ARG A 76 -4.88 -3.88 -6.23
C ARG A 76 -5.06 -4.01 -4.73
N ALA A 77 -4.70 -5.15 -4.14
CA ALA A 77 -4.81 -5.33 -2.70
C ALA A 77 -3.97 -4.30 -1.92
N VAL A 78 -2.74 -4.01 -2.35
CA VAL A 78 -1.94 -2.95 -1.72
C VAL A 78 -2.61 -1.58 -1.89
N MET A 79 -3.08 -1.25 -3.10
CA MET A 79 -3.66 0.05 -3.45
C MET A 79 -4.96 0.33 -2.70
N ASP A 80 -5.85 -0.66 -2.63
CA ASP A 80 -7.17 -0.52 -2.00
C ASP A 80 -7.07 -0.32 -0.49
N THR A 81 -6.01 -0.84 0.13
CA THR A 81 -5.88 -0.80 1.60
C THR A 81 -5.25 0.48 2.15
N VAL A 82 -4.60 1.29 1.29
CA VAL A 82 -3.89 2.52 1.71
C VAL A 82 -4.78 3.77 1.68
N ILE A 83 -6.03 3.66 1.24
CA ILE A 83 -6.87 4.83 1.07
C ILE A 83 -7.74 5.05 2.30
N TRP A 84 -7.62 6.24 2.90
CA TRP A 84 -8.63 6.81 3.77
C TRP A 84 -9.90 7.07 2.91
N PRO A 85 -10.98 6.26 3.05
CA PRO A 85 -12.14 6.33 2.14
C PRO A 85 -12.89 7.67 2.24
N TRP A 86 -12.76 8.37 3.37
CA TRP A 86 -13.43 9.66 3.61
C TRP A 86 -12.66 10.86 3.04
N GLY A 87 -11.38 10.68 2.67
CA GLY A 87 -10.48 11.76 2.22
C GLY A 87 -10.66 12.06 0.75
N ARG A 88 -10.99 11.04 -0.05
CA ARG A 88 -11.36 11.22 -1.47
C ARG A 88 -12.62 12.07 -1.63
N ARG A 89 -13.64 11.86 -0.77
CA ARG A 89 -14.88 12.66 -0.79
C ARG A 89 -14.67 14.09 -0.30
N LEU A 90 -13.81 14.31 0.69
CA LEU A 90 -13.45 15.66 1.17
C LEU A 90 -12.54 16.41 0.18
N LEU A 91 -11.60 15.75 -0.49
CA LEU A 91 -10.69 16.41 -1.45
C LEU A 91 -11.35 16.77 -2.78
N ALA A 92 -12.32 15.99 -3.24
CA ALA A 92 -13.14 16.34 -4.38
C ALA A 92 -13.99 17.60 -4.14
N LEU A 93 -14.16 18.02 -2.88
CA LEU A 93 -14.91 19.22 -2.48
C LEU A 93 -14.03 20.46 -2.27
N VAL A 94 -12.70 20.38 -2.41
CA VAL A 94 -11.80 21.53 -2.17
C VAL A 94 -10.98 21.86 -3.43
N PRO A 95 -11.58 22.50 -4.45
CA PRO A 95 -10.84 22.97 -5.63
C PRO A 95 -9.94 24.20 -5.34
N PHE A 96 -9.88 24.71 -4.10
CA PHE A 96 -9.34 26.05 -3.81
C PHE A 96 -8.01 26.13 -3.03
N LEU A 97 -7.44 25.01 -2.56
CA LEU A 97 -6.14 25.03 -1.86
C LEU A 97 -4.99 24.65 -2.79
N GLY A 98 -4.68 25.53 -3.75
CA GLY A 98 -3.64 25.25 -4.75
C GLY A 98 -3.12 26.45 -5.54
N ARG A 99 -3.16 27.67 -5.02
CA ARG A 99 -2.44 28.81 -5.63
C ARG A 99 -1.89 29.77 -4.58
N ARG A 100 -0.67 29.52 -4.12
CA ARG A 100 0.41 30.50 -3.88
C ARG A 100 1.74 29.78 -3.99
#